data_AF-A5HI98-F1
#
_entry.id   AF-A5HI98-F1
#
_cell.length_a   1.000
_cell.length_b   1.000
_cell.length_c   1.000
_cell.angle_alpha   90.00
_cell.angle_beta   90.00
_cell.angle_gamma   90.00
#
_symmetry.space_group_name_H-M   'P 1'
#
loop_
_entity.id
_entity.type
_entity.pdbx_description
1 polymer ?
#
loop_
_entity_poly.entity_id
_entity_poly.type
_entity_poly.pdbx_seq_one_letter_code
_entity_poly.pdbx_strand_id
1 'polypeptide(L)' 'TWDCACTDIMYLSTWIGQNSGKVTKDRVNNPDSAVCFGTNI' A
#
# COMPACT_ATOMS: atom_id res chain seq x y z
N THR A 1 5.90 -5.82 -0.88
CA THR A 1 5.41 -5.63 -2.26
C THR A 1 4.11 -6.38 -2.40
N TRP A 2 3.12 -5.80 -3.05
CA TRP A 2 1.75 -6.33 -3.18
C TRP A 2 1.40 -6.66 -4.64
N ASP A 3 0.59 -7.69 -4.89
CA ASP A 3 0.08 -7.94 -6.23
C ASP A 3 -1.08 -6.99 -6.54
N CYS A 4 -0.84 -6.01 -7.41
CA CYS A 4 -1.82 -5.01 -7.80
C CYS A 4 -2.59 -5.34 -9.09
N ALA A 5 -2.33 -6.49 -9.72
CA ALA A 5 -3.10 -6.96 -10.86
C ALA A 5 -4.40 -7.66 -10.45
N CYS A 6 -4.50 -8.08 -9.18
CA CYS A 6 -5.67 -8.76 -8.62
C CYS A 6 -6.75 -7.77 -8.15
N THR A 7 -8.03 -8.07 -8.37
CA THR A 7 -9.16 -7.25 -7.88
C THR A 7 -9.20 -7.15 -6.35
N ASP A 8 -8.70 -8.17 -5.65
CA ASP A 8 -8.63 -8.20 -4.18
C ASP A 8 -7.76 -7.06 -3.62
N ILE A 9 -6.84 -6.51 -4.42
CA ILE A 9 -6.03 -5.34 -4.04
C ILE A 9 -6.89 -4.10 -3.78
N MET A 10 -8.09 -4.01 -4.37
CA MET A 10 -8.97 -2.84 -4.21
C MET A 10 -9.36 -2.59 -2.76
N TYR A 11 -9.53 -3.65 -1.97
CA TYR A 11 -9.82 -3.48 -0.55
C TYR A 11 -8.64 -2.80 0.16
N LEU A 12 -7.42 -3.29 -0.09
CA LEU A 12 -6.21 -2.74 0.52
C LEU A 12 -5.96 -1.31 0.07
N SER A 13 -6.09 -1.00 -1.22
CA SER A 13 -5.89 0.35 -1.74
C SER A 13 -6.90 1.34 -1.17
N THR A 14 -8.18 0.94 -1.07
CA THR A 14 -9.24 1.74 -0.43
C THR A 14 -8.95 1.96 1.05
N TRP A 15 -8.56 0.91 1.77
CA TRP A 15 -8.26 0.99 3.20
C TRP A 15 -7.07 1.92 3.46
N ILE A 16 -5.99 1.81 2.69
CA ILE A 16 -4.81 2.69 2.80
C ILE A 16 -5.20 4.14 2.53
N GLY A 17 -6.04 4.40 1.52
CA GLY A 17 -6.54 5.75 1.24
C GLY A 17 -7.32 6.37 2.42
N GLN A 18 -8.11 5.56 3.13
CA GLN A 18 -8.88 6.00 4.30
C GLN A 18 -8.06 6.03 5.61
N ASN A 19 -6.97 5.28 5.68
CA ASN A 19 -6.20 5.04 6.91
C ASN A 19 -4.71 5.38 6.74
N SER A 20 -4.37 6.31 5.85
CA SER A 20 -2.99 6.66 5.51
C SER A 20 -2.12 6.99 6.73
N GLY A 21 -2.70 7.65 7.74
CA GLY A 21 -2.04 7.95 9.03
C GLY A 21 -1.66 6.74 9.89
N LYS A 22 -2.13 5.53 9.56
CA LYS A 22 -1.85 4.28 10.29
C LYS A 22 -0.77 3.43 9.62
N VAL A 23 -0.41 3.72 8.38
CA VAL A 23 0.59 2.96 7.63
C VAL A 23 1.97 3.46 8.01
N THR A 24 2.83 2.56 8.51
CA THR A 24 4.17 2.92 8.98
C THR A 24 5.23 2.01 8.38
N LYS A 25 6.39 2.59 8.09
CA LYS A 25 7.61 1.89 7.70
C LYS A 25 8.77 2.50 8.47
N ASP A 26 9.62 1.66 9.06
CA ASP A 26 10.76 2.11 9.86
C ASP A 26 10.38 3.11 10.97
N ARG A 27 9.20 2.90 11.58
CA ARG A 27 8.59 3.76 12.62
C ARG A 27 8.17 5.16 12.16
N VAL A 28 8.21 5.44 10.86
CA VAL A 28 7.73 6.69 10.25
C VAL A 28 6.39 6.42 9.56
N ASN A 29 5.44 7.36 9.67
CA ASN A 29 4.22 7.30 8.88
C ASN A 29 4.56 7.44 7.39
N ASN A 30 4.30 6.38 6.62
CA ASN A 30 4.65 6.32 5.21
C ASN A 30 3.63 5.42 4.47
N PRO A 31 2.47 5.96 4.07
CA PRO A 31 1.45 5.22 3.33
C PRO A 31 1.94 4.70 1.98
N ASP A 32 2.88 5.39 1.34
CA ASP A 32 3.43 5.01 0.03
C ASP A 32 4.43 3.85 0.10
N SER A 33 4.77 3.40 1.32
CA SER A 33 5.62 2.22 1.52
C SER A 33 4.99 0.91 1.04
N ALA A 34 3.66 0.87 0.90
CA ALA A 34 2.92 -0.25 0.34
C ALA A 34 3.00 -0.23 -1.20
N VAL A 35 4.10 -0.75 -1.73
CA VAL A 35 4.38 -0.77 -3.17
C VAL A 35 3.86 -2.03 -3.86
N CYS A 36 3.44 -1.90 -5.12
CA CYS A 36 3.09 -3.04 -5.97
C CYS A 36 4.36 -3.83 -6.38
N PHE A 37 4.22 -5.13 -6.54
CA PHE A 37 5.25 -5.99 -7.10
C PHE A 37 5.43 -5.63 -8.58
N GLY A 38 6.68 -5.51 -9.03
CA GLY A 38 7.00 -5.23 -10.44
C GLY A 38 6.85 -3.78 -10.90
N THR A 39 6.37 -2.85 -10.05
CA THR A 39 6.25 -1.42 -10.40
C THR A 39 7.42 -0.56 -9.92
N ASN A 40 8.40 -1.14 -9.22
CA ASN A 40 9.67 -0.48 -8.86
C ASN A 40 10.75 -0.76 -9.91
N ILE A 41 10.47 -0.38 -11.15
CA ILE A 41 11.47 -0.17 -12.22
C ILE A 41 11.65 1.33 -12.37
#